data_AF-A0A839UML3-F1
#
_entry.id   AF-A0A839UML3-F1
#
_cell.length_a   1.000
_cell.length_b   1.000
_cell.length_c   1.000
_cell.angle_alpha   90.00
_cell.angle_beta   90.00
_cell.angle_gamma   90.00
#
_symmetry.space_group_name_H-M   'P 1'
#
loop_
_entity.id
_entity.type
_entity.pdbx_description
1 polymer ?
#
loop_
_entity_poly.entity_id
_entity_poly.type
_entity_poly.pdbx_seq_one_letter_code
_entity_poly.pdbx_strand_id
1 'polypeptide(L)'
;MRSKTPLTGTKRKNAEKLTQGFRGIFMFLFTTSGVINILALTGSFYMLQIYDRALTSGSVPTLLALSALAIGLYLFQGMFDIIRSQVLVRIGARLDSRIAPMAHQVAIDMPRFGFSTAEALERGRDVDTVRGFLGSQGPVALFDLPWMPLYLIFVYMLHPYLGALTFAGAFILSMLTIATELMTRRLASATHQAAIARNGIADSNARNADILKAMGFAGRAVDRFNQANQDHLELQTRTNDISGTFGAISRVLRMILQSAVLGLGAWLTIQGELSAGAIIAASVASARAL
;
A
#
# COMPACT_ATOMS: atom_id res chain seq x y z
N MET A 1 -10.83 -28.22 25.10
CA MET A 1 -9.78 -27.30 25.62
C MET A 1 -8.49 -27.53 24.86
N ARG A 2 -8.14 -26.65 23.90
CA ARG A 2 -6.88 -26.73 23.14
C ARG A 2 -5.79 -25.97 23.91
N SER A 3 -4.77 -26.69 24.37
CA SER A 3 -3.62 -26.14 25.09
C SER A 3 -2.80 -25.23 24.18
N LYS A 4 -2.54 -24.01 24.65
CA LYS A 4 -1.58 -23.08 24.05
C LYS A 4 -0.17 -23.62 24.31
N THR A 5 0.46 -24.21 23.31
CA THR A 5 1.88 -24.55 23.35
C THR A 5 2.69 -23.24 23.38
N PRO A 6 3.51 -22.98 24.42
CA PRO A 6 4.24 -21.73 24.52
C PRO A 6 5.38 -21.71 23.49
N LEU A 7 5.46 -20.63 22.71
CA LEU A 7 6.51 -20.39 21.72
C LEU A 7 7.89 -20.43 22.42
N THR A 8 8.68 -21.46 22.10
CA THR A 8 10.06 -21.70 22.55
C THR A 8 10.94 -20.45 22.45
N GLY A 9 11.63 -20.10 23.54
CA GLY A 9 12.40 -18.86 23.74
C GLY A 9 13.50 -18.56 22.71
N THR A 10 13.90 -19.54 21.90
CA THR A 10 14.87 -19.39 20.78
C THR A 10 14.29 -18.58 19.61
N LYS A 11 13.00 -18.75 19.28
CA LYS A 11 12.33 -17.94 18.23
C LYS A 11 12.19 -16.47 18.67
N ARG A 12 11.94 -16.26 19.96
CA ARG A 12 11.79 -14.92 20.56
C ARG A 12 13.11 -14.14 20.57
N LYS A 13 14.22 -14.80 20.94
CA LYS A 13 15.58 -14.21 20.89
C LYS A 13 16.05 -13.87 19.46
N ASN A 14 15.72 -14.70 18.47
CA ASN A 14 16.09 -14.43 17.07
C ASN A 14 15.25 -13.29 16.47
N ALA A 15 13.96 -13.18 16.81
CA ALA A 15 13.12 -12.04 16.43
C ALA A 15 13.57 -10.73 17.09
N GLU A 16 14.00 -10.76 18.35
CA GLU A 16 14.56 -9.59 19.06
C GLU A 16 15.91 -9.14 18.47
N LYS A 17 16.80 -10.06 18.10
CA LYS A 17 18.06 -9.73 17.39
C LYS A 17 17.82 -9.18 15.97
N LEU A 18 16.76 -9.59 15.30
CA LEU A 18 16.37 -9.04 13.99
C LEU A 18 15.76 -7.64 14.10
N THR A 19 15.10 -7.31 15.20
CA THR A 19 14.43 -6.01 15.43
C THR A 19 15.28 -4.99 16.18
N GLN A 20 16.35 -5.41 16.86
CA GLN A 20 17.37 -4.51 17.42
C GLN A 20 18.08 -3.73 16.29
N GLY A 21 17.76 -2.44 16.18
CA GLY A 21 18.20 -1.52 15.13
C GLY A 21 17.07 -0.99 14.25
N PHE A 22 15.94 -1.70 14.14
CA PHE A 22 14.79 -1.26 13.33
C PHE A 22 13.92 -0.22 14.03
N ARG A 23 13.92 -0.16 15.36
CA ARG A 23 13.15 0.84 16.13
C ARG A 23 13.55 2.28 15.80
N GLY A 24 14.84 2.56 15.71
CA GLY A 24 15.33 3.90 15.35
C GLY A 24 14.96 4.29 13.92
N ILE A 25 15.03 3.32 13.01
CA ILE A 25 14.65 3.51 11.60
C ILE A 25 13.14 3.72 11.45
N PHE A 26 12.33 2.96 12.18
CA PHE A 26 10.87 3.11 12.19
C PHE A 26 10.46 4.47 12.74
N MET A 27 11.08 4.91 13.85
CA MET A 27 10.83 6.24 14.41
C MET A 27 11.25 7.35 13.43
N PHE A 28 12.41 7.23 12.77
CA PHE A 28 12.84 8.14 11.73
C PHE A 28 11.86 8.20 10.55
N LEU A 29 11.40 7.04 10.05
CA LEU A 29 10.42 6.97 8.96
C LEU A 29 9.08 7.59 9.36
N PHE A 30 8.61 7.34 10.59
CA PHE A 30 7.37 7.89 11.11
C PHE A 30 7.44 9.42 11.24
N THR A 31 8.52 9.97 11.82
CA THR A 31 8.72 11.42 11.93
C THR A 31 8.86 12.07 10.55
N THR A 32 9.65 11.46 9.65
CA THR A 32 9.81 11.95 8.27
C THR A 32 8.47 11.96 7.54
N SER A 33 7.65 10.91 7.71
CA SER A 33 6.29 10.85 7.19
C SER A 33 5.41 11.99 7.71
N GLY A 34 5.48 12.28 9.02
CA GLY A 34 4.75 13.42 9.60
C GLY A 34 5.17 14.76 9.02
N VAL A 35 6.48 14.98 8.87
CA VAL A 35 7.02 16.19 8.23
C VAL A 35 6.50 16.31 6.80
N ILE A 36 6.57 15.25 6.00
CA ILE A 36 6.06 15.25 4.61
C ILE A 36 4.55 15.54 4.56
N ASN A 37 3.76 14.95 5.46
CA ASN A 37 2.32 15.18 5.52
C ASN A 37 1.95 16.61 5.99
N ILE A 38 2.77 17.23 6.83
CA ILE A 38 2.60 18.65 7.17
C ILE A 38 3.00 19.54 5.98
N LEU A 39 4.15 19.27 5.35
CA LEU A 39 4.58 20.02 4.15
C LEU A 39 3.59 19.87 3.00
N ALA A 40 2.89 18.75 2.91
CA ALA A 40 1.84 18.54 1.92
C ALA A 40 0.67 19.53 2.04
N LEU A 41 0.37 20.04 3.24
CA LEU A 41 -0.63 21.09 3.44
C LEU A 41 -0.19 22.44 2.84
N THR A 42 1.08 22.60 2.48
CA THR A 42 1.58 23.80 1.79
C THR A 42 0.73 24.13 0.58
N GLY A 43 0.29 23.14 -0.19
CA GLY A 43 -0.56 23.38 -1.36
C GLY A 43 -1.91 23.98 -0.99
N SER A 44 -2.56 23.46 0.06
CA SER A 44 -3.81 24.03 0.59
C SER A 44 -3.61 25.45 1.11
N PHE A 45 -2.55 25.70 1.89
CA PHE A 45 -2.24 27.05 2.39
C PHE A 45 -1.90 28.05 1.28
N TYR A 46 -1.17 27.60 0.26
CA TYR A 46 -0.82 28.41 -0.90
C TYR A 46 -2.08 28.87 -1.64
N MET A 47 -3.03 27.97 -1.89
CA MET A 47 -4.29 28.35 -2.53
C MET A 47 -5.12 29.29 -1.67
N LEU A 48 -5.24 29.04 -0.36
CA LEU A 48 -5.96 29.92 0.55
C LEU A 48 -5.40 31.35 0.53
N GLN A 49 -4.08 31.46 0.63
CA GLN A 49 -3.40 32.75 0.67
C GLN A 49 -3.39 33.47 -0.68
N ILE A 50 -3.34 32.77 -1.82
CA ILE A 50 -3.45 33.41 -3.14
C ILE A 50 -4.82 34.05 -3.29
N TYR A 51 -5.88 33.27 -3.10
CA TYR A 51 -7.24 33.72 -3.35
C TYR A 51 -7.68 34.79 -2.35
N ASP A 52 -7.35 34.61 -1.07
CA ASP A 52 -7.84 35.51 -0.02
C ASP A 52 -6.97 36.76 0.13
N ARG A 53 -5.68 36.71 -0.24
CA ARG A 53 -4.71 37.77 0.05
C ARG A 53 -3.97 38.31 -1.17
N ALA A 54 -3.45 37.46 -2.05
CA ALA A 54 -2.73 37.94 -3.23
C ALA A 54 -3.68 38.57 -4.26
N LEU A 55 -4.82 37.92 -4.51
CA LEU A 55 -5.84 38.38 -5.45
C LEU A 55 -6.57 39.63 -4.94
N THR A 56 -6.89 39.66 -3.66
CA THR A 56 -7.58 40.81 -3.02
C THR A 56 -6.68 42.03 -2.89
N SER A 57 -5.38 41.84 -2.61
CA SER A 57 -4.42 42.96 -2.52
C SER A 57 -3.92 43.47 -3.87
N GLY A 58 -4.11 42.72 -4.96
CA GLY A 58 -3.59 43.06 -6.29
C GLY A 58 -2.07 43.18 -6.37
N SER A 59 -1.35 42.74 -5.33
CA SER A 59 0.09 42.97 -5.18
C SER A 59 0.89 41.82 -5.78
N VAL A 60 1.52 42.08 -6.93
CA VAL A 60 2.48 41.16 -7.57
C VAL A 60 3.64 40.79 -6.64
N PRO A 61 4.22 41.71 -5.85
CA PRO A 61 5.26 41.36 -4.88
C PRO A 61 4.82 40.31 -3.85
N THR A 62 3.59 40.39 -3.33
CA THR A 62 3.07 39.42 -2.36
C THR A 62 2.93 38.04 -3.01
N LEU A 63 2.43 37.99 -4.25
CA LEU A 63 2.30 36.74 -5.01
C LEU A 63 3.67 36.09 -5.23
N LEU A 64 4.67 36.85 -5.66
CA LEU A 64 6.03 36.35 -5.86
C LEU A 64 6.64 35.79 -4.57
N ALA A 65 6.47 36.50 -3.45
CA ALA A 65 6.98 36.03 -2.15
C ALA A 65 6.34 34.70 -1.73
N LEU A 66 5.02 34.56 -1.91
CA LEU A 66 4.29 33.33 -1.59
C LEU A 66 4.66 32.18 -2.52
N SER A 67 4.78 32.43 -3.82
CA SER A 67 5.20 31.42 -4.79
C SER A 67 6.63 30.95 -4.52
N ALA A 68 7.56 31.87 -4.21
CA ALA A 68 8.93 31.51 -3.85
C ALA A 68 8.98 30.64 -2.58
N LEU A 69 8.18 30.99 -1.55
CA LEU A 69 8.06 30.18 -0.34
C LEU A 69 7.49 28.79 -0.63
N ALA A 70 6.41 28.71 -1.43
CA ALA A 70 5.79 27.44 -1.80
C ALA A 70 6.75 26.54 -2.58
N ILE A 71 7.52 27.09 -3.53
CA ILE A 71 8.57 26.36 -4.25
C ILE A 71 9.60 25.81 -3.27
N GLY A 72 10.11 26.64 -2.35
CA GLY A 72 11.06 26.20 -1.32
C GLY A 72 10.52 25.03 -0.49
N LEU A 73 9.27 25.14 -0.02
CA LEU A 73 8.61 24.08 0.74
C LEU A 73 8.40 22.80 -0.08
N TYR A 74 8.02 22.89 -1.36
CA TYR A 74 7.90 21.71 -2.22
C TYR A 74 9.25 21.04 -2.49
N LEU A 75 10.34 21.82 -2.60
CA LEU A 75 11.69 21.26 -2.72
C LEU A 75 12.08 20.50 -1.46
N PHE A 76 11.80 21.05 -0.27
CA PHE A 76 12.02 20.33 0.99
C PHE A 76 11.17 19.06 1.07
N GLN A 77 9.90 19.13 0.70
CA GLN A 77 9.00 17.97 0.68
C GLN A 77 9.57 16.86 -0.23
N GLY A 78 9.98 17.21 -1.46
CA GLY A 78 10.58 16.28 -2.41
C GLY A 78 11.89 15.68 -1.90
N MET A 79 12.73 16.47 -1.22
CA MET A 79 13.95 15.98 -0.59
C MET A 79 13.65 14.93 0.51
N PHE A 80 12.68 15.20 1.39
CA PHE A 80 12.28 14.23 2.41
C PHE A 80 11.67 12.97 1.80
N ASP A 81 10.87 13.10 0.74
CA ASP A 81 10.33 11.96 -0.01
C ASP A 81 11.43 11.07 -0.61
N ILE A 82 12.46 11.68 -1.20
CA ILE A 82 13.62 10.96 -1.74
C ILE A 82 14.37 10.23 -0.62
N ILE A 83 14.65 10.91 0.50
CA ILE A 83 15.34 10.30 1.65
C ILE A 83 14.53 9.12 2.17
N ARG A 84 13.22 9.30 2.38
CA ARG A 84 12.30 8.26 2.85
C ARG A 84 12.29 7.05 1.92
N SER A 85 12.16 7.27 0.61
CA SER A 85 12.17 6.21 -0.40
C SER A 85 13.49 5.44 -0.42
N GLN A 86 14.63 6.13 -0.43
CA GLN A 86 15.94 5.49 -0.40
C GLN A 86 16.17 4.69 0.88
N VAL A 87 15.72 5.21 2.03
CA VAL A 87 15.81 4.49 3.31
C VAL A 87 14.99 3.20 3.27
N LEU A 88 13.75 3.23 2.75
CA LEU A 88 12.92 2.04 2.58
C LEU A 88 13.56 0.98 1.68
N VAL A 89 14.11 1.38 0.53
CA VAL A 89 14.84 0.47 -0.37
C VAL A 89 16.06 -0.16 0.32
N ARG A 90 16.85 0.62 1.05
CA ARG A 90 18.02 0.12 1.80
C ARG A 90 17.62 -0.83 2.93
N ILE A 91 16.49 -0.57 3.59
CA ILE A 91 15.93 -1.50 4.59
C ILE A 91 15.54 -2.82 3.94
N GLY A 92 14.86 -2.77 2.79
CA GLY A 92 14.50 -3.94 2.00
C GLY A 92 15.72 -4.78 1.65
N ALA A 93 16.79 -4.14 1.14
CA ALA A 93 18.05 -4.82 0.81
C ALA A 93 18.76 -5.42 2.04
N ARG A 94 18.75 -4.72 3.19
CA ARG A 94 19.32 -5.26 4.44
C ARG A 94 18.52 -6.44 4.95
N LEU A 95 17.19 -6.38 4.88
CA LEU A 95 16.33 -7.48 5.28
C LEU A 95 16.58 -8.70 4.39
N ASP A 96 16.64 -8.50 3.08
CA ASP A 96 16.95 -9.52 2.09
C ASP A 96 18.31 -10.19 2.36
N SER A 97 19.37 -9.40 2.58
CA SER A 97 20.70 -9.94 2.89
C SER A 97 20.76 -10.83 4.15
N ARG A 98 19.82 -10.65 5.09
CA ARG A 98 19.73 -11.47 6.31
C ARG A 98 18.82 -12.68 6.14
N ILE A 99 17.71 -12.53 5.41
CA ILE A 99 16.69 -13.58 5.27
C ILE A 99 17.00 -14.51 4.11
N ALA A 100 17.52 -14.01 2.98
CA ALA A 100 17.81 -14.82 1.79
C ALA A 100 18.73 -16.03 2.09
N PRO A 101 19.83 -15.91 2.87
CA PRO A 101 20.65 -17.07 3.22
C PRO A 101 19.88 -18.11 4.06
N MET A 102 19.04 -17.66 4.99
CA MET A 102 18.21 -18.55 5.81
C MET A 102 17.14 -19.25 4.97
N ALA A 103 16.48 -18.53 4.06
CA ALA A 103 15.51 -19.08 3.13
C ALA A 103 16.17 -20.10 2.20
N HIS A 104 17.39 -19.85 1.75
CA HIS A 104 18.14 -20.78 0.91
C HIS A 104 18.55 -22.05 1.66
N GLN A 105 18.97 -21.94 2.93
CA GLN A 105 19.20 -23.12 3.79
C GLN A 105 17.93 -23.96 3.95
N VAL A 106 16.79 -23.32 4.23
CA VAL A 106 15.50 -24.02 4.33
C VAL A 106 15.13 -24.68 3.01
N ALA A 107 15.40 -24.04 1.87
CA ALA A 107 15.12 -24.60 0.56
C ALA A 107 15.97 -25.85 0.26
N ILE A 108 17.19 -25.92 0.77
CA ILE A 108 18.07 -27.10 0.65
C ILE A 108 17.61 -28.24 1.57
N ASP A 109 17.16 -27.92 2.78
CA ASP A 109 16.79 -28.94 3.77
C ASP A 109 15.38 -29.50 3.57
N MET A 110 14.43 -28.72 3.02
CA MET A 110 13.04 -29.14 2.83
C MET A 110 12.86 -30.45 2.05
N PRO A 111 13.55 -30.68 0.92
CA PRO A 111 13.47 -31.95 0.20
C PRO A 111 13.86 -33.16 1.06
N ARG A 112 14.73 -32.97 2.06
CA ARG A 112 15.14 -34.04 2.99
C ARG A 112 14.04 -34.44 3.97
N PHE A 113 13.06 -33.58 4.19
CA PHE A 113 11.90 -33.81 5.05
C PHE A 113 10.64 -34.21 4.26
N GLY A 114 10.76 -34.47 2.96
CA GLY A 114 9.66 -34.94 2.11
C GLY A 114 8.83 -33.84 1.45
N PHE A 115 9.25 -32.58 1.53
CA PHE A 115 8.61 -31.47 0.80
C PHE A 115 9.07 -31.39 -0.66
N SER A 116 8.24 -30.86 -1.55
CA SER A 116 8.60 -30.71 -2.96
C SER A 116 9.64 -29.59 -3.15
N THR A 117 10.57 -29.76 -4.09
CA THR A 117 11.54 -28.72 -4.49
C THR A 117 10.84 -27.42 -4.92
N ALA A 118 9.65 -27.51 -5.51
CA ALA A 118 8.83 -26.35 -5.86
C ALA A 118 8.36 -25.56 -4.63
N GLU A 119 7.96 -26.24 -3.54
CA GLU A 119 7.55 -25.60 -2.28
C GLU A 119 8.75 -24.96 -1.58
N ALA A 120 9.92 -25.61 -1.66
CA ALA A 120 11.17 -25.11 -1.13
C ALA A 120 11.62 -23.81 -1.83
N LEU A 121 11.51 -23.76 -3.16
CA LEU A 121 11.87 -22.58 -3.96
C LEU A 121 10.88 -21.43 -3.80
N GLU A 122 9.60 -21.73 -3.57
CA GLU A 122 8.57 -20.73 -3.30
C GLU A 122 8.89 -19.89 -2.05
N ARG A 123 9.41 -20.52 -0.98
CA ARG A 123 9.82 -19.79 0.23
C ARG A 123 10.94 -18.77 -0.02
N GLY A 124 11.78 -19.01 -1.03
CA GLY A 124 12.74 -18.02 -1.52
C GLY A 124 12.05 -16.84 -2.19
N ARG A 125 11.05 -17.11 -3.05
CA ARG A 125 10.25 -16.06 -3.71
C ARG A 125 9.44 -15.22 -2.73
N ASP A 126 9.04 -15.78 -1.59
CA ASP A 126 8.38 -15.00 -0.53
C ASP A 126 9.30 -13.90 0.02
N VAL A 127 10.62 -14.16 0.13
CA VAL A 127 11.62 -13.17 0.54
C VAL A 127 11.72 -12.05 -0.50
N ASP A 128 11.78 -12.41 -1.78
CA ASP A 128 11.77 -11.44 -2.88
C ASP A 128 10.49 -10.60 -2.88
N THR A 129 9.35 -11.21 -2.56
CA THR A 129 8.05 -10.54 -2.48
C THR A 129 8.04 -9.52 -1.33
N VAL A 130 8.54 -9.89 -0.15
CA VAL A 130 8.65 -8.98 1.00
C VAL A 130 9.64 -7.83 0.70
N ARG A 131 10.78 -8.13 0.07
CA ARG A 131 11.74 -7.12 -0.38
C ARG A 131 11.11 -6.16 -1.39
N GLY A 132 10.39 -6.70 -2.38
CA GLY A 132 9.68 -5.93 -3.40
C GLY A 132 8.62 -5.03 -2.79
N PHE A 133 7.86 -5.55 -1.81
CA PHE A 133 6.90 -4.74 -1.06
C PHE A 133 7.57 -3.60 -0.31
N LEU A 134 8.70 -3.83 0.37
CA LEU A 134 9.43 -2.78 1.09
C LEU A 134 9.97 -1.67 0.17
N GLY A 135 10.28 -1.99 -1.08
CA GLY A 135 10.67 -1.01 -2.11
C GLY A 135 9.49 -0.36 -2.85
N SER A 136 8.26 -0.77 -2.57
CA SER A 136 7.05 -0.27 -3.24
C SER A 136 6.42 0.92 -2.49
N GLN A 137 5.29 1.42 -3.01
CA GLN A 137 4.48 2.45 -2.34
C GLN A 137 3.70 1.91 -1.12
N GLY A 138 3.62 0.60 -0.92
CA GLY A 138 2.85 -0.01 0.17
C GLY A 138 3.28 0.45 1.58
N PRO A 139 4.58 0.35 1.94
CA PRO A 139 5.09 0.85 3.20
C PRO A 139 4.84 2.34 3.40
N VAL A 140 4.98 3.15 2.34
CA VAL A 140 4.74 4.60 2.39
C VAL A 140 3.30 4.88 2.81
N ALA A 141 2.32 4.23 2.18
CA ALA A 141 0.92 4.36 2.53
C ALA A 141 0.63 3.96 3.99
N LEU A 142 1.30 2.92 4.52
CA LEU A 142 1.18 2.54 5.93
C LEU A 142 1.73 3.59 6.89
N PHE A 143 2.79 4.29 6.51
CA PHE A 143 3.34 5.40 7.31
C PHE A 143 2.55 6.70 7.16
N ASP A 144 1.81 6.89 6.07
CA ASP A 144 0.96 8.05 5.83
C ASP A 144 -0.42 7.90 6.51
N LEU A 145 -0.94 6.67 6.64
CA LEU A 145 -2.26 6.38 7.20
C LEU A 145 -2.52 6.99 8.60
N PRO A 146 -1.59 6.96 9.57
CA PRO A 146 -1.77 7.60 10.87
C PRO A 146 -1.90 9.13 10.81
N TRP A 147 -1.48 9.76 9.72
CA TRP A 147 -1.56 11.21 9.51
C TRP A 147 -2.86 11.64 8.82
N MET A 148 -3.71 10.70 8.38
CA MET A 148 -5.05 11.01 7.84
C MET A 148 -5.89 11.93 8.74
N PRO A 149 -5.94 11.74 10.09
CA PRO A 149 -6.66 12.65 10.98
C PRO A 149 -6.19 14.11 10.92
N LEU A 150 -4.91 14.36 10.59
CA LEU A 150 -4.37 15.72 10.43
C LEU A 150 -5.14 16.48 9.34
N TYR A 151 -5.33 15.84 8.18
CA TYR A 151 -6.08 16.43 7.06
C TYR A 151 -7.56 16.61 7.40
N LEU A 152 -8.16 15.63 8.10
CA LEU A 152 -9.57 15.73 8.54
C LEU A 152 -9.79 16.88 9.52
N ILE A 153 -8.90 17.05 10.50
CA ILE A 153 -8.93 18.17 11.45
C ILE A 153 -8.76 19.49 10.70
N PHE A 154 -7.81 19.57 9.76
CA PHE A 154 -7.61 20.76 8.94
C PHE A 154 -8.88 21.15 8.16
N VAL A 155 -9.53 20.20 7.48
CA VAL A 155 -10.77 20.46 6.73
C VAL A 155 -11.92 20.83 7.68
N TYR A 156 -12.02 20.19 8.84
CA TYR A 156 -13.04 20.51 9.85
C TYR A 156 -12.87 21.92 10.43
N MET A 157 -11.62 22.38 10.62
CA MET A 157 -11.32 23.75 11.05
C MET A 157 -11.71 24.79 10.00
N LEU A 158 -11.68 24.45 8.70
CA LEU A 158 -12.17 25.35 7.65
C LEU A 158 -13.70 25.46 7.67
N HIS A 159 -14.40 24.32 7.70
CA HIS A 159 -15.86 24.31 7.84
C HIS A 159 -16.35 22.97 8.39
N PRO A 160 -17.20 22.94 9.44
CA PRO A 160 -17.71 21.70 10.02
C PRO A 160 -18.43 20.79 9.01
N TYR A 161 -19.26 21.34 8.11
CA TYR A 161 -19.94 20.55 7.06
C TYR A 161 -18.97 19.90 6.06
N LEU A 162 -17.91 20.59 5.63
CA LEU A 162 -16.89 20.02 4.73
C LEU A 162 -16.09 18.92 5.44
N GLY A 163 -15.75 19.13 6.71
CA GLY A 163 -15.10 18.14 7.55
C GLY A 163 -15.97 16.89 7.74
N ALA A 164 -17.26 17.05 8.03
CA ALA A 164 -18.21 15.95 8.18
C ALA A 164 -18.38 15.15 6.88
N LEU A 165 -18.48 15.81 5.73
CA LEU A 165 -18.55 15.15 4.42
C LEU A 165 -17.28 14.34 4.13
N THR A 166 -16.11 14.93 4.37
CA THR A 166 -14.82 14.25 4.14
C THR A 166 -14.64 13.06 5.08
N PHE A 167 -15.03 13.21 6.35
CA PHE A 167 -15.01 12.14 7.34
C PHE A 167 -15.93 10.98 6.94
N ALA A 168 -17.17 11.27 6.52
CA ALA A 168 -18.11 10.26 6.03
C ALA A 168 -17.55 9.54 4.79
N GLY A 169 -16.96 10.29 3.85
CA GLY A 169 -16.31 9.73 2.66
C GLY A 169 -15.14 8.80 3.02
N ALA A 170 -14.25 9.24 3.91
CA ALA A 170 -13.11 8.46 4.37
C ALA A 170 -13.58 7.18 5.10
N PHE A 171 -14.65 7.27 5.90
CA PHE A 171 -15.24 6.13 6.57
C PHE A 171 -15.81 5.10 5.57
N ILE A 172 -16.58 5.55 4.57
CA ILE A 172 -17.15 4.66 3.54
C ILE A 172 -16.04 4.00 2.72
N LEU A 173 -15.01 4.76 2.30
CA LEU A 173 -13.87 4.20 1.55
C LEU A 173 -13.07 3.21 2.39
N SER A 174 -12.90 3.47 3.69
CA SER A 174 -12.23 2.56 4.62
C SER A 174 -13.03 1.27 4.78
N MET A 175 -14.36 1.35 4.95
CA MET A 175 -15.26 0.20 5.00
C MET A 175 -15.19 -0.63 3.71
N LEU A 176 -15.20 0.03 2.55
CA LEU A 176 -15.09 -0.64 1.25
C LEU A 176 -13.74 -1.36 1.11
N THR A 177 -12.66 -0.73 1.54
CA THR A 177 -11.31 -1.32 1.54
C THR A 177 -11.24 -2.54 2.44
N ILE A 178 -11.78 -2.46 3.66
CA ILE A 178 -11.85 -3.58 4.60
C ILE A 178 -12.71 -4.72 4.04
N ALA A 179 -13.87 -4.41 3.46
CA ALA A 179 -14.73 -5.41 2.84
C ALA A 179 -14.01 -6.13 1.68
N THR A 180 -13.30 -5.37 0.84
CA THR A 180 -12.50 -5.92 -0.25
C THR A 180 -11.44 -6.88 0.29
N GLU A 181 -10.65 -6.45 1.27
CA GLU A 181 -9.62 -7.27 1.91
C GLU A 181 -10.19 -8.55 2.53
N LEU A 182 -11.33 -8.46 3.24
CA LEU A 182 -11.94 -9.64 3.86
C LEU A 182 -12.45 -10.65 2.82
N MET A 183 -12.98 -10.17 1.70
CA MET A 183 -13.49 -11.01 0.60
C MET A 183 -12.35 -11.63 -0.20
N THR A 184 -11.27 -10.89 -0.45
CA THR A 184 -10.14 -11.36 -1.26
C THR A 184 -9.17 -12.21 -0.46
N ARG A 185 -9.00 -12.00 0.86
CA ARG A 185 -7.98 -12.69 1.67
C ARG A 185 -8.03 -14.21 1.58
N ARG A 186 -9.22 -14.81 1.60
CA ARG A 186 -9.38 -16.27 1.46
C ARG A 186 -9.07 -16.75 0.04
N LEU A 187 -9.54 -16.01 -0.97
CA LEU A 187 -9.32 -16.33 -2.38
C LEU A 187 -7.86 -16.13 -2.80
N ALA A 188 -7.18 -15.12 -2.27
CA ALA A 188 -5.76 -14.88 -2.47
C ALA A 188 -4.92 -16.04 -1.90
N SER A 189 -5.25 -16.51 -0.69
CA SER A 189 -4.59 -17.68 -0.09
C SER A 189 -4.84 -18.96 -0.90
N ALA A 190 -6.07 -19.18 -1.38
CA ALA A 190 -6.39 -20.30 -2.25
C ALA A 190 -5.67 -20.22 -3.61
N THR A 191 -5.62 -19.03 -4.22
CA THR A 191 -4.90 -18.77 -5.47
C THR A 191 -3.41 -19.07 -5.31
N HIS A 192 -2.80 -18.67 -4.20
CA HIS A 192 -1.41 -19.01 -3.87
C HIS A 192 -1.20 -20.51 -3.76
N GLN A 193 -2.06 -21.24 -3.03
CA GLN A 193 -1.96 -22.70 -2.92
C GLN A 193 -2.12 -23.41 -4.26
N ALA A 194 -3.06 -22.96 -5.10
CA ALA A 194 -3.23 -23.48 -6.45
C ALA A 194 -1.98 -23.20 -7.33
N ALA A 195 -1.34 -22.06 -7.15
CA ALA A 195 -0.09 -21.73 -7.84
C ALA A 195 1.07 -22.68 -7.42
N ILE A 196 1.18 -22.99 -6.12
CA ILE A 196 2.15 -23.98 -5.60
C ILE A 196 1.92 -25.34 -6.24
N ALA A 197 0.67 -25.83 -6.22
CA ALA A 197 0.32 -27.12 -6.79
C ALA A 197 0.64 -27.20 -8.29
N ARG A 198 0.25 -26.17 -9.05
CA ARG A 198 0.57 -26.02 -10.49
C ARG A 198 2.08 -26.07 -10.74
N ASN A 199 2.85 -25.30 -9.98
CA ASN A 199 4.31 -25.24 -10.14
C ASN A 199 4.97 -26.57 -9.75
N GLY A 200 4.47 -27.25 -8.71
CA GLY A 200 4.93 -28.57 -8.30
C GLY A 200 4.71 -29.65 -9.36
N ILE A 201 3.56 -29.63 -10.05
CA ILE A 201 3.29 -30.53 -11.18
C ILE A 201 4.24 -30.25 -12.34
N ALA A 202 4.44 -28.97 -12.70
CA ALA A 202 5.34 -28.59 -13.78
C ALA A 202 6.80 -29.02 -13.49
N ASP A 203 7.27 -28.79 -12.28
CA ASP A 203 8.60 -29.18 -11.80
C ASP A 203 8.79 -30.71 -11.79
N SER A 204 7.77 -31.46 -11.33
CA SER A 204 7.78 -32.93 -11.40
C SER A 204 7.81 -33.45 -12.84
N ASN A 205 7.05 -32.82 -13.75
CA ASN A 205 7.03 -33.19 -15.16
C ASN A 205 8.39 -32.92 -15.82
N ALA A 206 9.03 -31.79 -15.48
CA ALA A 206 10.35 -31.45 -16.00
C ALA A 206 11.44 -32.41 -15.51
N ARG A 207 11.46 -32.76 -14.21
CA ARG A 207 12.41 -33.72 -13.64
C ARG A 207 12.29 -35.12 -14.21
N ASN A 208 11.09 -35.54 -14.60
CA ASN A 208 10.80 -36.89 -15.09
C ASN A 208 10.51 -36.91 -16.60
N ALA A 209 10.99 -35.91 -17.35
CA ALA A 209 10.64 -35.72 -18.76
C ALA A 209 11.02 -36.93 -19.64
N ASP A 210 12.19 -37.52 -19.41
CA ASP A 210 12.67 -38.68 -20.18
C ASP A 210 11.79 -39.91 -19.94
N ILE A 211 11.38 -40.13 -18.69
CA ILE A 211 10.48 -41.24 -18.30
C ILE A 211 9.10 -41.02 -18.90
N LEU A 212 8.56 -39.80 -18.80
CA LEU A 212 7.26 -39.43 -19.36
C LEU A 212 7.21 -39.61 -20.88
N LYS A 213 8.29 -39.28 -21.59
CA LYS A 213 8.41 -39.49 -23.03
C LYS A 213 8.60 -40.97 -23.38
N ALA A 214 9.49 -41.67 -22.69
CA ALA A 214 9.76 -43.10 -22.93
C ALA A 214 8.53 -43.98 -22.73
N MET A 215 7.68 -43.65 -21.74
CA MET A 215 6.44 -44.38 -21.44
C MET A 215 5.23 -43.89 -22.26
N GLY A 216 5.38 -42.87 -23.12
CA GLY A 216 4.28 -42.28 -23.89
C GLY A 216 3.23 -41.56 -23.04
N PHE A 217 3.56 -41.16 -21.81
CA PHE A 217 2.64 -40.55 -20.84
C PHE A 217 2.63 -39.01 -20.86
N ALA A 218 3.36 -38.40 -21.78
CA ALA A 218 3.45 -36.95 -21.92
C ALA A 218 2.06 -36.27 -22.03
N GLY A 219 1.13 -36.82 -22.80
CA GLY A 219 -0.24 -36.29 -22.92
C GLY A 219 -0.98 -36.20 -21.57
N ARG A 220 -0.98 -37.31 -20.81
CA ARG A 220 -1.60 -37.36 -19.47
C ARG A 220 -0.94 -36.40 -18.48
N ALA A 221 0.37 -36.18 -18.59
CA ALA A 221 1.09 -35.23 -17.75
C ALA A 221 0.70 -33.77 -18.07
N VAL A 222 0.47 -33.46 -19.35
CA VAL A 222 -0.07 -32.16 -19.79
C VAL A 222 -1.51 -31.98 -19.33
N ASP A 223 -2.36 -33.00 -19.44
CA ASP A 223 -3.75 -32.93 -18.97
C ASP A 223 -3.82 -32.64 -17.46
N ARG A 224 -2.99 -33.32 -16.67
CA ARG A 224 -2.86 -33.08 -15.23
C ARG A 224 -2.40 -31.64 -14.92
N PHE A 225 -1.47 -31.11 -15.69
CA PHE A 225 -1.04 -29.71 -15.55
C PHE A 225 -2.18 -28.75 -15.92
N ASN A 226 -2.89 -29.02 -17.02
CA ASN A 226 -4.01 -28.20 -17.47
C ASN A 226 -5.12 -28.12 -16.43
N GLN A 227 -5.43 -29.22 -15.75
CA GLN A 227 -6.43 -29.22 -14.67
C GLN A 227 -6.00 -28.31 -13.51
N ALA A 228 -4.77 -28.46 -13.01
CA ALA A 228 -4.24 -27.57 -11.96
C ALA A 228 -4.13 -26.10 -12.42
N ASN A 229 -3.86 -25.87 -13.70
CA ASN A 229 -3.80 -24.54 -14.29
C ASN A 229 -5.19 -23.90 -14.39
N GLN A 230 -6.22 -24.67 -14.73
CA GLN A 230 -7.61 -24.20 -14.74
C GLN A 230 -8.07 -23.80 -13.33
N ASP A 231 -7.81 -24.63 -12.32
CA ASP A 231 -8.13 -24.30 -10.92
C ASP A 231 -7.45 -22.99 -10.47
N HIS A 232 -6.17 -22.81 -10.83
CA HIS A 232 -5.44 -21.58 -10.54
C HIS A 232 -6.06 -20.36 -11.26
N LEU A 233 -6.39 -20.51 -12.54
CA LEU A 233 -6.98 -19.42 -13.35
C LEU A 233 -8.37 -19.03 -12.86
N GLU A 234 -9.20 -19.98 -12.43
CA GLU A 234 -10.53 -19.70 -11.88
C GLU A 234 -10.43 -18.89 -10.59
N LEU A 235 -9.58 -19.34 -9.66
CA LEU A 235 -9.36 -18.64 -8.39
C LEU A 235 -8.72 -17.25 -8.59
N GLN A 236 -7.77 -17.15 -9.52
CA GLN A 236 -7.13 -15.89 -9.87
C GLN A 236 -8.13 -14.91 -10.51
N THR A 237 -8.95 -15.37 -11.47
CA THR A 237 -9.98 -14.57 -12.11
C THR A 237 -10.97 -14.05 -11.08
N ARG A 238 -11.46 -14.91 -10.19
CA ARG A 238 -12.39 -14.50 -9.13
C ARG A 238 -11.77 -13.48 -8.16
N THR A 239 -10.50 -13.65 -7.82
CA THR A 239 -9.76 -12.68 -6.97
C THR A 239 -9.64 -11.32 -7.67
N ASN A 240 -9.33 -11.34 -8.97
CA ASN A 240 -9.20 -10.14 -9.80
C ASN A 240 -10.55 -9.45 -10.02
N ASP A 241 -11.63 -10.19 -10.23
CA ASP A 241 -12.98 -9.64 -10.43
C ASP A 241 -13.44 -8.87 -9.20
N ILE A 242 -13.25 -9.45 -8.01
CA ILE A 242 -13.58 -8.76 -6.74
C ILE A 242 -12.70 -7.52 -6.59
N SER A 243 -11.37 -7.68 -6.65
CA SER A 243 -10.45 -6.56 -6.45
C SER A 243 -10.66 -5.44 -7.47
N GLY A 244 -10.93 -5.79 -8.73
CA GLY A 244 -11.19 -4.88 -9.83
C GLY A 244 -12.52 -4.15 -9.69
N THR A 245 -13.61 -4.87 -9.36
CA THR A 245 -14.93 -4.28 -9.16
C THR A 245 -14.93 -3.30 -7.99
N PHE A 246 -14.43 -3.73 -6.83
CA PHE A 246 -14.35 -2.87 -5.65
C PHE A 246 -13.38 -1.69 -5.86
N GLY A 247 -12.27 -1.92 -6.57
CA GLY A 247 -11.34 -0.85 -6.95
C GLY A 247 -11.97 0.20 -7.86
N ALA A 248 -12.80 -0.22 -8.83
CA ALA A 248 -13.54 0.68 -9.70
C ALA A 248 -14.59 1.49 -8.91
N ILE A 249 -15.36 0.83 -8.02
CA ILE A 249 -16.35 1.49 -7.15
C ILE A 249 -15.64 2.53 -6.25
N SER A 250 -14.51 2.16 -5.64
CA SER A 250 -13.72 3.07 -4.80
C SER A 250 -13.27 4.32 -5.57
N ARG A 251 -12.81 4.15 -6.82
CA ARG A 251 -12.39 5.26 -7.68
C ARG A 251 -13.55 6.20 -8.03
N VAL A 252 -14.71 5.64 -8.40
CA VAL A 252 -15.90 6.43 -8.71
C VAL A 252 -16.37 7.19 -7.46
N LEU A 253 -16.42 6.51 -6.31
CA LEU A 253 -16.80 7.14 -5.05
C LEU A 253 -15.85 8.28 -4.66
N ARG A 254 -14.53 8.12 -4.85
CA ARG A 254 -13.56 9.20 -4.65
C ARG A 254 -13.85 10.41 -5.55
N MET A 255 -14.13 10.20 -6.83
CA MET A 255 -14.48 11.30 -7.76
C MET A 255 -15.79 11.99 -7.36
N ILE A 256 -16.81 11.24 -6.93
CA ILE A 256 -18.06 11.79 -6.42
C ILE A 256 -17.80 12.63 -5.16
N LEU A 257 -17.04 12.11 -4.20
CA LEU A 257 -16.72 12.82 -2.96
C LEU A 257 -15.92 14.10 -3.22
N GLN A 258 -14.91 14.06 -4.10
CA GLN A 258 -14.16 15.25 -4.50
C GLN A 258 -15.07 16.31 -5.14
N SER A 259 -16.00 15.88 -6.00
CA SER A 259 -16.96 16.79 -6.66
C SER A 259 -17.98 17.33 -5.65
N ALA A 260 -18.43 16.52 -4.69
CA ALA A 260 -19.34 16.92 -3.63
C ALA A 260 -18.69 17.93 -2.67
N VAL A 261 -17.41 17.77 -2.34
CA VAL A 261 -16.65 18.74 -1.53
C VAL A 261 -16.58 20.09 -2.22
N LEU A 262 -16.28 20.12 -3.53
CA LEU A 262 -16.28 21.36 -4.31
C LEU A 262 -17.68 21.98 -4.41
N GLY A 263 -18.71 21.16 -4.68
CA GLY A 263 -20.10 21.63 -4.78
C GLY A 263 -20.64 22.20 -3.47
N LEU A 264 -20.37 21.53 -2.35
CA LEU A 264 -20.76 22.01 -1.01
C LEU A 264 -19.96 23.26 -0.61
N GLY A 265 -18.67 23.31 -0.94
CA GLY A 265 -17.85 24.50 -0.74
C GLY A 265 -18.35 25.71 -1.53
N ALA A 266 -18.76 25.51 -2.79
CA ALA A 266 -19.36 26.55 -3.62
C ALA A 266 -20.68 27.07 -3.02
N TRP A 267 -21.54 26.18 -2.55
CA TRP A 267 -22.80 26.55 -1.90
C TRP A 267 -22.58 27.36 -0.60
N LEU A 268 -21.60 27.00 0.22
CA LEU A 268 -21.23 27.77 1.42
C LEU A 268 -20.64 29.14 1.09
N THR A 269 -19.89 29.23 -0.01
CA THR A 269 -19.29 30.49 -0.47
C THR A 269 -20.35 31.46 -0.99
N ILE A 270 -21.39 30.94 -1.65
CA ILE A 270 -22.55 31.75 -2.07
C ILE A 270 -23.28 32.35 -0.85
N GLN A 271 -23.31 31.64 0.28
CA GLN A 271 -23.87 32.14 1.53
C GLN A 271 -22.94 33.10 2.29
N GLY A 272 -21.70 33.28 1.83
CA GLY A 272 -20.71 34.14 2.48
C GLY A 272 -20.05 33.55 3.72
N GLU A 273 -20.25 32.26 4.00
CA GLU A 273 -19.65 31.58 5.16
C GLU A 273 -18.21 31.08 4.91
N LEU A 274 -17.82 30.97 3.65
CA LEU A 274 -16.53 30.41 3.24
C LEU A 274 -15.86 31.27 2.16
N SER A 275 -14.54 31.41 2.21
CA SER A 275 -13.77 32.09 1.15
C SER A 275 -13.52 31.19 -0.05
N ALA A 276 -13.32 31.79 -1.23
CA ALA A 276 -12.97 31.05 -2.44
C ALA A 276 -11.67 30.23 -2.27
N GLY A 277 -10.69 30.77 -1.53
CA GLY A 277 -9.45 30.08 -1.20
C GLY A 277 -9.67 28.85 -0.31
N ALA A 278 -10.58 28.94 0.66
CA ALA A 278 -10.90 27.84 1.55
C ALA A 278 -11.60 26.67 0.86
N ILE A 279 -12.41 26.90 -0.20
CA ILE A 279 -13.00 25.82 -1.02
C ILE A 279 -11.90 24.94 -1.62
N ILE A 280 -10.93 25.57 -2.28
CA ILE A 280 -9.86 24.84 -2.99
C ILE A 280 -8.93 24.18 -1.97
N ALA A 281 -8.58 24.89 -0.89
CA ALA A 281 -7.76 24.36 0.19
C ALA A 281 -8.38 23.09 0.81
N ALA A 282 -9.71 23.12 1.06
CA ALA A 282 -10.46 21.97 1.56
C ALA A 282 -10.47 20.83 0.53
N SER A 283 -10.74 21.11 -0.75
CA SER A 283 -10.75 20.09 -1.81
C SER A 283 -9.41 19.35 -1.94
N VAL A 284 -8.29 20.09 -1.94
CA VAL A 284 -6.94 19.51 -2.02
C VAL A 284 -6.61 18.67 -0.77
N ALA A 285 -6.98 19.15 0.41
CA ALA A 285 -6.76 18.41 1.66
C ALA A 285 -7.64 17.15 1.75
N SER A 286 -8.93 17.25 1.39
CA SER A 286 -9.85 16.13 1.31
C SER A 286 -9.40 15.09 0.30
N ALA A 287 -8.84 15.49 -0.84
CA ALA A 287 -8.31 14.56 -1.83
C ALA A 287 -7.15 13.71 -1.31
N ARG A 288 -6.35 14.22 -0.37
CA ARG A 288 -5.32 13.42 0.32
C ARG A 288 -5.88 12.56 1.45
N ALA A 289 -6.95 13.01 2.10
CA ALA A 289 -7.62 12.29 3.17
C ALA A 289 -8.47 11.09 2.71
N LEU A 290 -8.80 11.02 1.41
CA LEU A 290 -9.70 10.02 0.80
C LEU A 290 -8.92 8.95 0.03
#